data_AF-A0A3N7DMH9-F1
#
_entry.id   AF-A0A3N7DMH9-F1
#
_cell.length_a   1.000
_cell.length_b   1.000
_cell.length_c   1.000
_cell.angle_alpha   90.00
_cell.angle_beta   90.00
_cell.angle_gamma   90.00
#
_symmetry.space_group_name_H-M   'P 1'
#
loop_
_entity.id
_entity.type
_entity.pdbx_description
1 polymer ?
#
loop_
_entity_poly.entity_id
_entity_poly.type
_entity_poly.pdbx_seq_one_letter_code
_entity_poly.pdbx_strand_id
1 'polypeptide(L)' 'MEQTKPKVDYPENLYLREAVKQSGISITHLAKKLGFSRKVVSDTVNGKYKGSNIIPSLKELLNLKGE' A
#
# COMPACT_ATOMS: atom_id res chain seq x y z
N MET A 1 -16.26 -18.64 -13.64
CA MET A 1 -15.41 -18.40 -12.45
C MET A 1 -15.78 -17.03 -11.91
N GLU A 2 -16.62 -16.98 -10.88
CA GLU A 2 -16.86 -15.72 -10.16
C GLU A 2 -15.56 -15.34 -9.47
N GLN A 3 -14.89 -14.31 -9.98
CA GLN A 3 -13.81 -13.65 -9.25
C GLN A 3 -14.45 -13.01 -8.03
N THR A 4 -14.51 -13.74 -6.91
CA THR A 4 -14.87 -13.19 -5.62
C THR A 4 -13.88 -12.07 -5.34
N LYS A 5 -14.35 -10.82 -5.45
CA LYS A 5 -13.53 -9.64 -5.14
C LYS A 5 -12.94 -9.89 -3.75
N PRO A 6 -11.61 -9.80 -3.57
CA PRO A 6 -11.01 -10.06 -2.28
C PRO A 6 -11.69 -9.14 -1.26
N LYS A 7 -12.20 -9.72 -0.17
CA LYS A 7 -12.77 -8.94 0.93
C LYS A 7 -11.70 -7.97 1.41
N VAL A 8 -12.00 -6.68 1.31
CA VAL A 8 -11.10 -5.59 1.72
C VAL A 8 -11.56 -5.14 3.10
N ASP A 9 -10.73 -5.38 4.12
CA ASP A 9 -11.01 -4.98 5.50
C ASP A 9 -10.78 -3.48 5.73
N TYR A 10 -9.89 -2.86 4.95
CA TYR A 10 -9.48 -1.45 5.03
C TYR A 10 -9.58 -0.79 3.64
N PRO A 11 -10.80 -0.48 3.17
CA PRO A 11 -11.02 0.11 1.85
C PRO A 11 -10.37 1.49 1.72
N GLU A 12 -10.20 2.20 2.84
CA GLU A 12 -9.47 3.46 2.90
C GLU A 12 -8.03 3.34 2.43
N ASN A 13 -7.42 2.15 2.42
CA ASN A 13 -6.03 1.99 1.97
C ASN A 13 -5.90 1.77 0.45
N LEU A 14 -7.01 1.62 -0.28
CA LEU A 14 -6.98 1.30 -1.71
C LEU A 14 -6.37 2.42 -2.57
N TYR A 15 -6.47 3.70 -2.16
CA TYR A 15 -5.80 4.79 -2.88
C TYR A 15 -4.27 4.62 -2.88
N LEU A 16 -3.70 3.94 -1.87
CA LEU A 16 -2.25 3.69 -1.81
C LEU A 16 -1.83 2.76 -2.95
N ARG A 17 -2.67 1.79 -3.34
CA ARG A 17 -2.37 0.93 -4.49
C ARG A 17 -2.28 1.72 -5.77
N GLU A 18 -3.18 2.68 -5.97
CA GLU A 18 -3.17 3.56 -7.14
C GLU A 18 -1.95 4.47 -7.12
N ALA A 19 -1.65 5.09 -5.98
CA ALA A 19 -0.46 5.92 -5.80
C ALA A 19 0.84 5.16 -6.07
N VAL A 20 0.97 3.92 -5.56
CA VAL A 20 2.13 3.06 -5.85
C VAL A 20 2.24 2.78 -7.34
N LYS A 21 1.12 2.48 -8.00
CA LYS A 21 1.09 2.21 -9.45
C LYS A 21 1.48 3.45 -10.26
N GLN A 22 0.97 4.63 -9.90
CA GLN A 22 1.30 5.90 -10.56
C GLN A 22 2.75 6.32 -10.33
N SER A 23 3.29 6.07 -9.14
CA SER A 23 4.69 6.36 -8.82
C SER A 23 5.67 5.46 -9.59
N GLY A 24 5.20 4.33 -10.13
CA GLY A 24 6.06 3.35 -10.84
C GLY A 24 6.99 2.56 -9.92
N ILE A 25 6.89 2.75 -8.60
CA ILE A 25 7.74 2.07 -7.62
C ILE A 25 7.17 0.69 -7.31
N SER A 26 8.04 -0.32 -7.32
CA SER A 26 7.65 -1.68 -6.93
C SER A 26 7.43 -1.82 -5.42
N ILE A 27 6.44 -2.62 -5.02
CA ILE A 27 6.15 -2.97 -3.61
C ILE A 27 7.39 -3.50 -2.89
N THR A 28 8.21 -4.32 -3.55
CA THR A 28 9.47 -4.84 -2.99
C THR A 28 10.47 -3.72 -2.67
N HIS A 29 10.51 -2.67 -3.49
CA HIS A 29 11.40 -1.53 -3.28
C HIS A 29 10.91 -0.68 -2.10
N LEU A 30 9.59 -0.41 -2.03
CA LEU A 30 8.98 0.27 -0.88
C LEU A 30 9.23 -0.52 0.41
N ALA A 31 9.01 -1.83 0.40
CA ALA A 31 9.25 -2.72 1.52
C ALA A 31 10.70 -2.64 2.03
N LYS A 32 11.69 -2.71 1.11
CA LYS A 32 13.11 -2.54 1.46
C LYS A 32 13.41 -1.17 2.05
N LYS A 33 12.89 -0.09 1.44
CA LYS A 33 13.15 1.28 1.88
C LYS A 33 12.51 1.60 3.24
N LEU A 34 11.38 0.96 3.54
CA LEU A 34 10.65 1.11 4.79
C LEU A 34 11.11 0.12 5.88
N GLY A 35 11.90 -0.90 5.53
CA GLY A 35 12.30 -1.95 6.48
C GLY A 35 11.17 -2.93 6.84
N PHE A 36 10.12 -3.04 6.02
CA PHE A 36 9.01 -3.97 6.25
C PHE A 36 9.04 -5.13 5.24
N SER A 37 8.37 -6.22 5.59
CA SER A 37 8.16 -7.33 4.66
C SER A 37 7.29 -6.91 3.48
N ARG A 38 7.65 -7.37 2.27
CA ARG A 38 6.87 -7.16 1.03
C ARG A 38 5.39 -7.51 1.21
N LYS A 39 5.10 -8.60 1.93
CA LYS A 39 3.73 -9.04 2.22
C LYS A 39 2.95 -7.99 3.00
N VAL A 40 3.53 -7.41 4.04
CA VAL A 40 2.87 -6.39 4.87
C VAL A 40 2.56 -5.14 4.06
N VAL A 41 3.50 -4.68 3.22
CA VAL A 41 3.26 -3.56 2.32
C VAL A 41 2.15 -3.89 1.31
N SER A 42 2.20 -5.09 0.73
CA SER A 42 1.17 -5.56 -0.21
C SER A 42 -0.21 -5.65 0.45
N ASP A 43 -0.34 -6.25 1.62
CA ASP A 43 -1.61 -6.33 2.35
C ASP A 43 -2.11 -4.94 2.74
N THR A 44 -1.21 -4.00 3.09
CA THR A 44 -1.57 -2.61 3.38
C THR A 44 -2.19 -1.95 2.15
N VAL A 45 -1.49 -1.91 1.01
CA VAL A 45 -2.00 -1.21 -0.18
C VAL A 45 -3.23 -1.89 -0.78
N ASN A 46 -3.41 -3.19 -0.57
CA ASN A 46 -4.61 -3.91 -0.99
C ASN A 46 -5.75 -3.85 0.04
N GLY A 47 -5.59 -3.10 1.13
CA GLY A 47 -6.60 -2.91 2.17
C GLY A 47 -6.92 -4.19 2.97
N LYS A 48 -6.00 -5.14 3.02
CA LYS A 48 -6.09 -6.35 3.87
C LYS A 48 -5.44 -6.15 5.24
N TYR A 49 -4.64 -5.11 5.38
CA TYR A 49 -3.98 -4.75 6.64
C TYR A 49 -4.15 -3.26 6.92
N LYS A 50 -4.43 -2.90 8.18
CA LYS A 50 -4.64 -1.52 8.60
C LYS A 50 -3.44 -0.65 8.28
N GLY A 51 -2.24 -1.17 8.47
CA GLY A 51 -1.01 -0.49 8.07
C GLY A 51 -0.71 0.80 8.85
N SER A 52 -1.28 1.03 10.04
CA SER A 52 -1.13 2.30 10.76
C SER A 52 0.31 2.77 10.96
N ASN A 53 1.28 1.85 11.06
CA ASN A 53 2.70 2.17 11.18
C ASN A 53 3.41 2.35 9.82
N ILE A 54 2.88 1.77 8.74
CA ILE A 54 3.47 1.81 7.38
C ILE A 54 2.91 2.98 6.58
N ILE A 55 1.61 3.27 6.68
CA ILE A 55 0.91 4.30 5.91
C ILE A 55 1.63 5.65 5.94
N PRO A 56 2.02 6.23 7.10
CA PRO A 56 2.70 7.53 7.11
C PRO A 56 4.01 7.48 6.31
N SER A 57 4.85 6.47 6.54
CA SER A 57 6.10 6.33 5.80
C SER A 57 5.90 6.03 4.31
N LEU A 58 4.84 5.28 3.96
CA LEU A 58 4.48 4.99 2.57
C LEU A 58 4.06 6.28 1.85
N LYS A 59 3.29 7.14 2.52
CA LYS A 59 2.89 8.46 2.00
C LYS A 59 4.09 9.36 1.78
N GLU A 60 5.04 9.39 2.73
CA GLU A 60 6.27 10.18 2.57
C GLU A 60 7.11 9.70 1.38
N LEU A 61 7.23 8.37 1.19
CA LEU A 61 7.97 7.82 0.05
C LEU A 61 7.30 8.05 -1.30
N LEU A 62 5.98 8.03 -1.33
CA LEU A 62 5.19 8.28 -2.54
C LEU A 62 4.97 9.77 -2.79
N ASN A 63 5.54 10.64 -1.95
CA ASN A 63 5.34 12.09 -1.98
C ASN A 63 3.86 12.49 -2.03
N LEU A 64 3.03 11.78 -1.26
CA LEU A 64 1.59 12.06 -1.11
C LEU A 64 1.33 13.17 -0.08
N LYS A 65 2.31 14.04 0.18
CA LYS A 65 2.10 15.26 0.98
C LYS A 65 1.30 16.22 0.10
N GLY A 66 0.06 16.48 0.52
CA GLY A 66 -0.83 17.40 -0.17
C GLY A 66 -0.15 18.74 -0.46
N GLU A 67 -0.34 19.20 -1.69
CA GLU A 67 -0.40 20.63 -2.04
C GLU A 67 -1.51 21.32 -1.25
#